data_AF-A0A7S1RY14-F1
#
_entry.id   AF-A0A7S1RY14-F1
#
_cell.length_a   1.000
_cell.length_b   1.000
_cell.length_c   1.000
_cell.angle_alpha   90.00
_cell.angle_beta   90.00
_cell.angle_gamma   90.00
#
_symmetry.space_group_name_H-M   'P 1'
#
loop_
_entity.id
_entity.type
_entity.pdbx_description
1 polymer ?
#
loop_
_entity_poly.entity_id
_entity_poly.type
_entity_poly.pdbx_seq_one_letter_code
_entity_poly.pdbx_strand_id
1 'polypeptide(L)'
;VGDWHEMLRGVFPSEELRPHVLSLDGSISGGRFAWFPKMKPSDPSLADVHGYLQRFYAAEGSTQQLSMGAIWPGFHDFYEEGSCGQQASCGRLPEYDGHTMEAAIDRAKLHGPTFVQLCTWNDWQEGTAVEPS
;
A
#
# COMPACT_ATOMS: atom_id res chain seq x y z
N VAL A 1 -7.84 -14.61 -18.16
CA VAL A 1 -7.89 -13.70 -17.00
C VAL A 1 -9.14 -12.86 -17.18
N GLY A 2 -10.12 -12.96 -16.30
CA GLY A 2 -11.34 -12.15 -16.41
C GLY A 2 -11.02 -10.69 -16.09
N ASP A 3 -11.49 -9.77 -16.92
CA ASP A 3 -11.37 -8.33 -16.67
C ASP A 3 -12.22 -7.96 -15.44
N TRP A 4 -11.60 -7.37 -14.42
CA TRP A 4 -12.30 -6.89 -13.21
C TRP A 4 -13.51 -6.03 -13.56
N HIS A 5 -13.44 -5.25 -14.64
CA HIS A 5 -14.58 -4.44 -15.10
C HIS A 5 -15.75 -5.27 -15.58
N GLU A 6 -15.51 -6.41 -16.24
CA GLU A 6 -16.57 -7.31 -16.69
C GLU A 6 -17.21 -8.04 -15.51
N MET A 7 -16.41 -8.49 -14.54
CA MET A 7 -16.91 -9.09 -13.30
C MET A 7 -17.79 -8.09 -12.53
N LEU A 8 -17.31 -6.87 -12.31
CA LEU A 8 -18.06 -5.84 -11.60
C LEU A 8 -19.33 -5.43 -12.34
N ARG A 9 -19.31 -5.35 -13.67
CA ARG A 9 -20.52 -5.12 -14.49
C ARG A 9 -21.53 -6.25 -14.36
N GLY A 10 -21.07 -7.51 -14.27
CA GLY A 10 -21.93 -8.68 -14.09
C GLY A 10 -22.59 -8.75 -12.71
N VAL A 11 -21.85 -8.43 -11.65
CA VAL A 11 -22.35 -8.50 -10.26
C VAL A 11 -23.12 -7.24 -9.86
N PHE A 12 -22.67 -6.06 -10.30
CA PHE A 12 -23.28 -4.76 -10.01
C PHE A 12 -23.77 -4.11 -11.32
N PRO A 13 -24.96 -4.49 -11.81
CA PRO A 13 -25.49 -4.02 -13.09
C PRO A 13 -25.82 -2.52 -13.04
N SER A 14 -26.21 -1.98 -11.88
CA SER A 14 -26.38 -0.54 -11.69
C SER A 14 -25.03 0.13 -11.44
N GLU A 15 -24.71 1.18 -12.20
CA GLU A 15 -23.42 1.87 -12.09
C GLU A 15 -23.22 2.55 -10.74
N GLU A 16 -24.29 3.12 -10.19
CA GLU A 16 -24.35 3.75 -8.86
C GLU A 16 -24.08 2.79 -7.70
N LEU A 17 -24.23 1.47 -7.91
CA LEU A 17 -23.94 0.43 -6.92
C LEU A 17 -22.57 -0.23 -7.14
N ARG A 18 -21.87 0.13 -8.22
CA ARG A 18 -20.59 -0.49 -8.57
C ARG A 18 -19.50 0.04 -7.65
N PRO A 19 -18.76 -0.82 -6.93
CA PRO A 19 -17.71 -0.36 -6.04
C PRO A 19 -16.56 0.27 -6.82
N HIS A 20 -15.95 1.31 -6.25
CA HIS A 20 -14.66 1.82 -6.72
C HIS A 20 -13.56 0.85 -6.32
N VAL A 21 -12.75 0.42 -7.29
CA VAL A 21 -11.62 -0.48 -7.04
C VAL A 21 -10.32 0.31 -7.13
N LEU A 22 -9.53 0.22 -6.06
CA LEU A 22 -8.20 0.81 -5.99
C LEU A 22 -7.15 -0.27 -6.26
N SER A 23 -6.10 0.07 -7.00
CA SER A 23 -4.95 -0.81 -7.18
C SER A 23 -3.63 -0.12 -6.85
N LEU A 24 -2.55 -0.88 -6.77
CA LEU A 24 -1.22 -0.34 -6.51
C LEU A 24 -0.75 0.64 -7.61
N ASP A 25 -1.15 0.38 -8.85
CA ASP A 25 -0.69 1.08 -10.05
C ASP A 25 -1.78 1.92 -10.74
N GLY A 26 -3.03 1.85 -10.28
CA GLY A 26 -4.18 2.52 -10.89
C GLY A 26 -4.69 1.86 -12.17
N SER A 27 -4.19 0.66 -12.52
CA SER A 27 -4.54 -0.03 -13.78
C SER A 27 -6.02 -0.44 -13.91
N ILE A 28 -6.75 -0.54 -12.79
CA ILE A 28 -8.17 -0.94 -12.75
C ILE A 28 -9.12 0.23 -12.43
N SER A 29 -8.74 1.42 -12.92
CA SER A 29 -9.54 2.64 -13.17
C SER A 29 -10.18 3.39 -11.98
N GLY A 30 -10.27 2.82 -10.78
CA GLY A 30 -10.91 3.51 -9.64
C GLY A 30 -9.98 4.39 -8.81
N GLY A 31 -8.66 4.19 -8.89
CA GLY A 31 -7.68 4.95 -8.11
C GLY A 31 -6.55 4.09 -7.55
N ARG A 32 -5.78 4.66 -6.62
CA ARG A 32 -4.56 4.03 -6.10
C ARG A 32 -4.52 3.97 -4.60
N PHE A 33 -3.87 2.93 -4.08
CA PHE A 33 -3.52 2.86 -2.66
C PHE A 33 -2.00 2.74 -2.50
N ALA A 34 -1.43 3.53 -1.58
CA ALA A 34 -0.01 3.51 -1.30
C ALA A 34 0.29 2.27 -0.45
N TRP A 35 0.66 1.14 -1.04
CA TRP A 35 1.25 0.06 -0.23
C TRP A 35 2.72 0.36 0.05
N PHE A 36 3.40 -0.37 0.92
CA PHE A 36 4.85 -0.20 1.08
C PHE A 36 5.60 -0.45 -0.25
N PRO A 37 6.80 0.14 -0.47
CA PRO A 37 7.56 -0.07 -1.70
C PRO A 37 7.81 -1.56 -1.96
N LYS A 38 8.07 -1.95 -3.22
CA LYS A 38 8.37 -3.36 -3.55
C LYS A 38 9.49 -3.88 -2.65
N MET A 39 9.16 -4.83 -1.80
CA MET A 39 10.13 -5.51 -0.95
C MET A 39 10.69 -6.69 -1.72
N LYS A 40 12.01 -6.81 -1.62
CA LYS A 40 12.81 -7.93 -2.07
C LYS A 40 13.71 -8.28 -0.89
N PRO A 41 14.57 -9.30 -0.95
CA PRO A 41 15.59 -9.54 0.09
C PRO A 41 16.59 -8.36 0.34
N SER A 42 16.27 -7.12 -0.04
CA SER A 42 17.02 -5.90 0.21
C SER A 42 16.18 -4.90 1.02
N ASP A 43 16.67 -4.53 2.19
CA ASP A 43 16.10 -3.53 3.10
C ASP A 43 16.21 -2.12 2.46
N PRO A 44 15.12 -1.49 1.99
CA PRO A 44 15.17 -0.18 1.37
C PRO A 44 15.59 0.87 2.39
N SER A 45 16.42 1.83 1.98
CA SER A 45 16.80 2.93 2.85
C SER A 45 15.63 3.87 3.13
N LEU A 46 15.70 4.67 4.19
CA LEU A 46 14.70 5.71 4.46
C LEU A 46 14.56 6.69 3.27
N ALA A 47 15.64 6.95 2.53
CA ALA A 47 15.59 7.77 1.31
C ALA A 47 14.76 7.11 0.20
N ASP A 48 14.82 5.77 0.07
CA ASP A 48 13.99 5.02 -0.88
C ASP A 48 12.51 5.09 -0.51
N VAL A 49 12.19 5.04 0.80
CA VAL A 49 10.82 5.21 1.32
C VAL A 49 10.28 6.59 0.95
N HIS A 50 11.03 7.66 1.24
CA HIS A 50 10.63 9.01 0.86
C HIS A 50 10.47 9.16 -0.66
N GLY A 51 11.38 8.57 -1.44
CA GLY A 51 11.32 8.60 -2.90
C GLY A 51 10.11 7.86 -3.45
N TYR A 52 9.75 6.72 -2.85
CA TYR A 52 8.54 5.97 -3.20
C TYR A 52 7.27 6.81 -2.93
N LEU A 53 7.10 7.32 -1.71
CA LEU A 53 5.94 8.11 -1.33
C LEU A 53 5.83 9.38 -2.18
N GLN A 54 6.95 10.05 -2.47
CA GLN A 54 6.96 11.21 -3.34
C GLN A 54 6.45 10.87 -4.75
N ARG A 55 6.88 9.74 -5.34
CA ARG A 55 6.40 9.30 -6.65
C ARG A 55 4.93 8.91 -6.62
N PHE A 56 4.48 8.22 -5.57
CA PHE A 56 3.08 7.87 -5.39
C PHE A 56 2.21 9.13 -5.42
N TYR A 57 2.46 10.08 -4.52
CA TYR A 57 1.63 11.28 -4.42
C TYR A 57 1.83 12.28 -5.58
N ALA A 58 2.99 12.30 -6.24
CA ALA A 58 3.16 13.11 -7.45
C ALA A 58 2.33 12.59 -8.63
N ALA A 59 2.18 11.26 -8.76
CA ALA A 59 1.34 10.67 -9.78
C ALA A 59 -0.15 11.04 -9.56
N GLU A 60 -0.62 11.05 -8.31
CA GLU A 60 -1.98 11.45 -7.93
C GLU A 60 -2.35 12.86 -8.41
N GLY A 61 -1.46 13.83 -8.25
CA GLY A 61 -1.70 15.22 -8.66
C GLY A 61 -1.94 15.40 -10.16
N SER A 62 -1.63 14.39 -10.98
CA SER A 62 -1.75 14.44 -12.45
C SER A 62 -2.95 13.71 -13.03
N THR A 63 -3.64 12.84 -12.27
CA THR A 63 -4.66 11.93 -12.82
C THR A 63 -6.10 12.23 -12.40
N GLN A 64 -6.33 13.12 -11.42
CA GLN A 64 -7.66 13.35 -10.79
C GLN A 64 -8.35 12.06 -10.27
N GLN A 65 -7.59 10.99 -10.07
CA GLN A 65 -8.09 9.71 -9.57
C GLN A 65 -8.18 9.72 -8.03
N LEU A 66 -8.93 8.79 -7.46
CA LEU A 66 -9.04 8.64 -6.01
C LEU A 66 -7.74 8.10 -5.42
N SER A 67 -7.15 8.82 -4.47
CA SER A 67 -6.01 8.33 -3.68
C SER A 67 -6.44 7.84 -2.31
N MET A 68 -5.84 6.71 -1.92
CA MET A 68 -5.81 6.27 -0.55
C MET A 68 -4.35 6.22 -0.09
N GLY A 69 -3.99 7.15 0.79
CA GLY A 69 -2.72 7.05 1.51
C GLY A 69 -2.75 5.84 2.43
N ALA A 70 -1.59 5.33 2.80
CA ALA A 70 -1.51 4.43 3.94
C ALA A 70 -0.27 4.73 4.78
N ILE A 71 -0.33 4.29 6.04
CA ILE A 71 0.68 4.48 7.06
C ILE A 71 1.02 3.09 7.58
N TRP A 72 2.31 2.79 7.61
CA TRP A 72 2.85 1.53 8.13
C TRP A 72 4.12 1.84 8.94
N PRO A 73 4.34 1.18 10.09
CA PRO A 73 5.53 1.41 10.91
C PRO A 73 6.78 0.82 10.25
N GLY A 74 6.62 -0.33 9.61
CA GLY A 74 7.63 -1.11 8.93
C GLY A 74 6.95 -2.28 8.25
N PHE A 75 7.75 -3.26 7.85
CA PHE A 75 7.27 -4.57 7.42
C PHE A 75 8.39 -5.58 7.63
N HIS A 76 8.03 -6.79 8.02
CA HIS A 76 8.93 -7.92 8.05
C HIS A 76 8.13 -9.19 7.79
N ASP A 77 8.36 -9.83 6.64
CA ASP A 77 7.71 -11.11 6.36
C ASP A 77 8.38 -12.21 7.18
N PHE A 78 7.66 -12.75 8.15
CA PHE A 78 8.14 -13.85 9.00
C PHE A 78 7.66 -15.22 8.51
N TYR A 79 6.84 -15.31 7.45
CA TYR A 79 6.12 -16.54 7.09
C TYR A 79 6.76 -17.30 5.92
N GLU A 80 7.66 -18.24 6.25
CA GLU A 80 8.23 -19.15 5.25
C GLU A 80 7.17 -20.10 4.66
N GLU A 81 6.25 -20.62 5.48
CA GLU A 81 5.24 -21.61 5.08
C GLU A 81 4.03 -21.04 4.30
N GLY A 82 3.82 -19.72 4.33
CA GLY A 82 2.76 -19.03 3.58
C GLY A 82 3.15 -18.71 2.13
N SER A 83 4.42 -18.91 1.78
CA SER A 83 4.93 -18.64 0.44
C SER A 83 4.34 -19.65 -0.57
N CYS A 84 3.67 -19.15 -1.61
CA CYS A 84 3.15 -19.93 -2.73
C CYS A 84 4.29 -20.59 -3.52
N GLY A 85 4.85 -21.68 -2.97
CA GLY A 85 5.77 -22.58 -3.65
C GLY A 85 7.03 -21.90 -4.23
N GLN A 86 8.13 -22.03 -3.50
CA GLN A 86 9.51 -22.00 -4.03
C GLN A 86 10.23 -20.65 -4.21
N GLN A 87 9.90 -19.58 -3.49
CA GLN A 87 10.78 -18.40 -3.37
C GLN A 87 10.59 -17.69 -2.02
N ALA A 88 11.65 -17.60 -1.22
CA ALA A 88 11.68 -16.98 0.10
C ALA A 88 11.22 -15.51 0.06
N SER A 89 10.15 -15.19 0.77
CA SER A 89 9.94 -13.80 1.19
C SER A 89 10.56 -13.66 2.59
N CYS A 90 11.60 -12.84 2.65
CA CYS A 90 12.14 -12.25 3.88
C CYS A 90 12.34 -10.75 3.63
N GLY A 91 11.42 -10.15 2.86
CA GLY A 91 11.44 -8.72 2.58
C GLY A 91 11.22 -7.96 3.87
N ARG A 92 12.04 -6.94 4.10
CA ARG A 92 11.95 -6.10 5.29
C ARG A 92 11.97 -4.64 4.89
N LEU A 93 11.09 -3.88 5.53
CA LEU A 93 11.14 -2.43 5.59
C LEU A 93 11.45 -2.06 7.04
N PRO A 94 12.67 -1.58 7.34
CA PRO A 94 13.01 -1.17 8.69
C PRO A 94 12.13 0.00 9.16
N GLU A 95 11.83 0.03 10.44
CA GLU A 95 11.06 1.13 11.05
C GLU A 95 11.87 2.42 11.15
N TYR A 96 13.21 2.31 11.18
CA TYR A 96 14.15 3.40 11.39
C TYR A 96 13.78 4.24 12.61
N ASP A 97 13.62 3.61 13.78
CA ASP A 97 13.22 4.26 15.04
C ASP A 97 11.93 5.09 14.89
N GLY A 98 10.99 4.61 14.07
CA GLY A 98 9.71 5.26 13.77
C GLY A 98 9.72 6.19 12.55
N HIS A 99 10.90 6.52 11.99
CA HIS A 99 11.00 7.44 10.85
C HIS A 99 10.29 6.94 9.58
N THR A 100 10.12 5.63 9.39
CA THR A 100 9.31 5.09 8.28
C THR A 100 7.84 5.49 8.41
N MET A 101 7.28 5.38 9.62
CA MET A 101 5.91 5.80 9.91
C MET A 101 5.74 7.31 9.74
N GLU A 102 6.69 8.09 10.28
CA GLU A 102 6.71 9.55 10.16
C GLU A 102 6.74 9.99 8.70
N ALA A 103 7.58 9.35 7.86
CA ALA A 103 7.64 9.64 6.44
C ALA A 103 6.28 9.44 5.74
N ALA A 104 5.55 8.37 6.07
CA ALA A 104 4.23 8.11 5.52
C ALA A 104 3.19 9.15 6.00
N ILE A 105 3.19 9.48 7.30
CA ILE A 105 2.32 10.49 7.90
C ILE A 105 2.54 11.87 7.27
N ASP A 106 3.80 12.31 7.18
CA ASP A 106 4.14 13.63 6.67
C ASP A 106 3.79 13.79 5.19
N ARG A 107 4.00 12.73 4.39
CA ARG A 107 3.60 12.73 2.98
C ARG A 107 2.08 12.74 2.83
N ALA A 108 1.34 11.97 3.62
CA ALA A 108 -0.11 12.01 3.61
C ALA A 108 -0.64 13.41 4.01
N LYS A 109 -0.08 14.03 5.06
CA LYS A 109 -0.44 15.40 5.48
C LYS A 109 -0.15 16.44 4.41
N LEU A 110 1.00 16.34 3.74
CA LEU A 110 1.41 17.28 2.70
C LEU A 110 0.48 17.25 1.48
N HIS A 111 0.02 16.06 1.08
CA HIS A 111 -0.75 15.87 -0.15
C HIS A 111 -2.26 15.79 0.06
N GLY A 112 -2.72 15.51 1.28
CA GLY A 112 -4.15 15.47 1.63
C GLY A 112 -4.98 14.49 0.80
N PRO A 113 -4.64 13.19 0.75
CA PRO A 113 -5.44 12.20 0.04
C PRO A 113 -6.85 12.10 0.65
N THR A 114 -7.82 11.63 -0.14
CA THR A 114 -9.22 11.48 0.31
C THR A 114 -9.34 10.59 1.53
N PHE A 115 -8.56 9.51 1.58
CA PHE A 115 -8.51 8.58 2.70
C PHE A 115 -7.07 8.25 3.07
N VAL A 116 -6.87 7.86 4.34
CA VAL A 116 -5.62 7.29 4.84
C VAL A 116 -5.96 6.02 5.62
N GLN A 117 -5.26 4.92 5.32
CA GLN A 117 -5.37 3.67 6.07
C GLN A 117 -4.16 3.44 6.96
N LEU A 118 -4.40 2.92 8.17
CA LEU A 118 -3.36 2.42 9.05
C LEU A 118 -3.16 0.92 8.81
N CYS A 119 -1.96 0.54 8.42
CA CYS A 119 -1.57 -0.83 8.08
C CYS A 119 -0.51 -1.27 9.08
N THR A 120 -0.83 -2.07 10.10
CA THR A 120 -2.15 -2.55 10.54
C THR A 120 -2.25 -2.40 12.05
N TRP A 121 -3.42 -2.63 12.65
CA TRP A 121 -3.50 -2.67 14.11
C TRP A 121 -2.62 -3.79 14.67
N ASN A 122 -2.79 -5.03 14.21
CA ASN A 122 -2.24 -6.22 14.86
C ASN A 122 -1.79 -7.33 13.89
N ASP A 123 -1.38 -7.00 12.67
CA ASP A 123 -0.72 -7.98 11.79
C ASP A 123 0.77 -8.11 12.18
N TRP A 124 0.97 -8.92 13.21
CA TRP A 124 2.29 -9.31 13.72
C TRP A 124 3.04 -10.24 12.74
N GLN A 125 2.32 -10.95 11.88
CA GLN A 125 2.90 -11.94 10.96
C GLN A 125 3.65 -11.25 9.81
N GLU A 126 3.22 -10.05 9.43
CA GLU A 126 3.85 -9.20 8.42
C GLU A 126 4.69 -8.05 9.01
N GLY A 127 4.79 -7.95 10.34
CA GLY A 127 5.56 -6.88 11.00
C GLY A 127 5.03 -5.48 10.70
N THR A 128 3.72 -5.34 10.46
CA THR A 128 3.07 -4.04 10.20
C THR A 128 2.26 -3.54 11.39
N ALA A 129 2.17 -4.32 12.48
CA ALA A 129 1.41 -3.98 13.67
C ALA A 129 1.86 -2.66 14.32
N VAL A 130 0.91 -1.80 14.69
CA VAL A 130 1.13 -0.62 15.56
C VAL A 130 0.62 -0.83 16.99
N GLU A 131 0.01 -1.99 17.25
CA GLU A 131 -0.33 -2.42 18.61
C GLU A 131 0.95 -2.42 19.48
N PRO A 132 0.89 -1.93 20.73
CA PRO A 132 2.06 -1.91 21.62
C PRO A 132 2.71 -3.30 21.79
N SER A 133 4.04 -3.38 21.72
CA SER A 133 4.88 -4.57 21.96
C SER A 133 5.84 -4.43 23.13
#